data_AF-A0A8D2CLQ8-F1
#
_entry.id   AF-A0A8D2CLQ8-F1
#
_cell.length_a   1.000
_cell.length_b   1.000
_cell.length_c   1.000
_cell.angle_alpha   90.00
_cell.angle_beta   90.00
_cell.angle_gamma   90.00
#
_symmetry.space_group_name_H-M   'P 1'
#
loop_
_entity.id
_entity.type
_entity.pdbx_description
1 polymer ?
#
loop_
_entity_poly.entity_id
_entity_poly.type
_entity_poly.pdbx_seq_one_letter_code
_entity_poly.pdbx_strand_id
1 'polypeptide(L)'
;MAELDIGQHCQVEHCRQRDFLPFLCDGCSGIFCLEHRSRESHGCPEVIINERLKTDKPKSYPCSFKNCVEKELVAVICPYCEKNFCLRHRHQSDHECEKLEIQKPRMANTQKLVKDIIDSKKGETANKRRKGAKNSETAAKVALMKLKMHADGDKSLPQTERIYFQVFLPKGSKEKSKPMFFCHRWSIGKVIDFAASLASLKNDNNKLTAKVTYSYNSPKVLG
;
A
#
# COMPACT_ATOMS: atom_id res chain seq x y z
N MET A 1 41.10 -3.98 -9.50
CA MET A 1 40.36 -2.78 -9.90
C MET A 1 39.31 -3.24 -10.89
N ALA A 2 38.03 -3.20 -10.50
CA ALA A 2 36.96 -3.56 -11.42
C ALA A 2 36.65 -2.30 -12.25
N GLU A 3 37.06 -2.28 -13.51
CA GLU A 3 36.58 -1.28 -14.46
C GLU A 3 35.08 -1.56 -14.67
N LEU A 4 34.25 -0.70 -14.10
CA LEU A 4 32.82 -0.67 -14.39
C LEU A 4 32.70 -0.07 -15.79
N ASP A 5 32.45 -0.90 -16.80
CA ASP A 5 32.16 -0.43 -18.15
C ASP A 5 30.75 0.19 -18.16
N ILE A 6 30.71 1.53 -18.12
CA ILE A 6 29.49 2.32 -17.92
C ILE A 6 28.77 2.49 -19.26
N GLY A 7 27.74 1.67 -19.48
CA GLY A 7 26.74 1.85 -20.54
C GLY A 7 27.23 1.47 -21.94
N GLN A 8 26.32 0.91 -22.74
CA GLN A 8 26.59 0.61 -24.15
C GLN A 8 26.67 1.90 -24.97
N HIS A 9 27.45 1.90 -26.05
CA HIS A 9 27.54 3.04 -27.00
C HIS A 9 26.68 2.77 -28.22
N CYS A 10 26.10 3.84 -28.77
CA CYS A 10 25.54 3.75 -30.11
C CYS A 10 26.67 3.41 -31.10
N GLN A 11 26.50 2.34 -31.86
CA GLN A 11 27.51 1.81 -32.79
C GLN A 11 27.68 2.66 -34.05
N VAL A 12 26.89 3.72 -34.19
CA VAL A 12 27.10 4.77 -35.19
C VAL A 12 28.28 5.64 -34.79
N GLU A 13 29.35 5.62 -35.60
CA GLU A 13 30.63 6.29 -35.35
C GLU A 13 30.50 7.77 -34.99
N HIS A 14 29.51 8.47 -35.56
CA HIS A 14 29.29 9.90 -35.36
C HIS A 14 28.34 10.24 -34.19
N CYS A 15 27.68 9.24 -33.57
CA CYS A 15 26.76 9.45 -32.46
C CYS A 15 27.41 9.12 -31.11
N ARG A 16 27.90 7.88 -30.94
CA ARG A 16 28.55 7.35 -29.72
C ARG A 16 27.91 7.75 -28.37
N GLN A 17 26.60 8.01 -28.35
CA GLN A 17 25.84 8.36 -27.14
C GLN A 17 25.97 7.23 -26.08
N ARG A 18 25.97 7.57 -24.78
CA ARG A 18 26.15 6.64 -23.64
C ARG A 18 24.90 6.42 -22.80
N ASP A 19 24.04 7.43 -22.70
CA ASP A 19 22.81 7.39 -21.91
C ASP A 19 21.59 7.19 -22.82
N PHE A 20 21.39 5.95 -23.27
CA PHE A 20 20.22 5.59 -24.07
C PHE A 20 19.73 4.19 -23.72
N LEU A 21 18.46 3.92 -24.03
CA LEU A 21 17.93 2.56 -24.00
C LEU A 21 18.45 1.79 -25.22
N PRO A 22 19.26 0.73 -25.06
CA PRO A 22 19.88 0.06 -26.18
C PRO A 22 18.85 -0.64 -27.07
N PHE A 23 18.77 -0.24 -28.33
CA PHE A 23 17.98 -0.93 -29.36
C PHE A 23 18.90 -1.82 -30.19
N LEU A 24 18.56 -3.10 -30.31
CA LEU A 24 19.32 -4.06 -31.12
C LEU A 24 18.69 -4.15 -32.51
N CYS A 25 19.50 -4.00 -33.56
CA CYS A 25 18.98 -4.09 -34.93
C CYS A 25 18.82 -5.56 -35.35
N ASP A 26 17.63 -5.94 -35.81
CA ASP A 26 17.36 -7.31 -36.28
C ASP A 26 18.10 -7.72 -37.56
N GLY A 27 18.76 -6.78 -38.25
CA GLY A 27 19.59 -7.05 -39.42
C GLY A 27 21.05 -7.25 -39.03
N CYS A 28 21.72 -6.17 -38.62
CA CYS A 28 23.16 -6.18 -38.32
C CYS A 28 23.52 -6.54 -36.87
N SER A 29 22.52 -6.77 -35.99
CA SER A 29 22.70 -7.02 -34.54
C SER A 29 23.45 -5.93 -33.77
N GLY A 30 23.65 -4.75 -34.37
CA GLY A 30 24.28 -3.60 -33.72
C GLY A 30 23.38 -2.93 -32.69
N ILE A 31 23.99 -2.24 -31.72
CA ILE A 31 23.30 -1.52 -30.65
C ILE A 31 23.23 -0.02 -30.98
N PHE A 32 22.02 0.54 -30.97
CA PHE A 32 21.76 1.90 -31.42
C PHE A 32 20.86 2.66 -30.46
N CYS A 33 21.01 3.99 -30.43
CA CYS A 33 20.13 4.89 -29.69
C CYS A 33 18.79 5.10 -30.40
N LEU A 34 17.87 5.83 -29.75
CA LEU A 34 16.53 6.09 -30.28
C LEU A 34 16.55 6.70 -31.69
N GLU A 35 17.50 7.59 -31.96
CA GLU A 35 17.66 8.27 -33.27
C GLU A 35 18.20 7.33 -34.36
N HIS A 36 18.99 6.32 -33.98
CA HIS A 36 19.68 5.41 -34.90
C HIS A 36 19.08 4.00 -34.92
N ARG A 37 17.91 3.80 -34.30
CA ARG A 37 17.28 2.47 -34.15
C ARG A 37 16.75 1.90 -35.47
N SER A 38 16.41 2.76 -36.45
CA SER A 38 15.85 2.30 -37.74
C SER A 38 16.98 1.88 -38.68
N ARG A 39 16.69 0.99 -39.63
CA ARG A 39 17.70 0.55 -40.61
C ARG A 39 18.21 1.69 -41.49
N GLU A 40 17.36 2.69 -41.79
CA GLU A 40 17.81 3.85 -42.57
C GLU A 40 18.71 4.77 -41.77
N SER A 41 18.41 4.98 -40.48
CA SER A 41 19.12 5.96 -39.65
C SER A 41 20.58 5.58 -39.37
N HIS A 42 20.92 4.29 -39.27
CA HIS A 42 22.32 3.85 -39.12
C HIS A 42 22.95 3.28 -40.40
N GLY A 43 22.25 3.30 -41.54
CA GLY A 43 22.75 2.75 -42.80
C GLY A 43 23.04 1.24 -42.71
N CYS A 44 22.04 0.44 -42.30
CA CYS A 44 22.20 -1.00 -42.08
C CYS A 44 22.81 -1.72 -43.31
N PRO A 45 23.92 -2.48 -43.15
CA PRO A 45 24.57 -3.19 -44.26
C PRO A 45 23.76 -4.39 -44.77
N GLU A 46 22.89 -4.97 -43.94
CA GLU A 46 22.03 -6.10 -44.29
C GLU A 46 20.72 -5.58 -44.92
N VAL A 47 20.57 -5.74 -46.24
CA VAL A 47 19.36 -5.36 -46.98
C VAL A 47 18.48 -6.60 -47.21
N ILE A 48 17.22 -6.48 -46.78
CA ILE A 48 16.04 -7.31 -47.09
C ILE A 48 16.02 -8.73 -46.49
N ILE A 49 15.50 -8.84 -45.27
CA ILE A 49 14.68 -9.99 -44.92
C ILE A 49 13.27 -9.64 -45.40
N ASN A 50 12.79 -10.34 -46.44
CA ASN A 50 11.39 -10.31 -46.85
C ASN A 50 10.57 -10.84 -45.67
N GLU A 51 10.05 -9.94 -44.83
CA GLU A 51 9.09 -10.31 -43.80
C GLU A 51 7.82 -10.77 -44.49
N ARG A 52 7.67 -12.09 -44.63
CA ARG A 52 6.33 -12.66 -44.47
C ARG A 52 5.90 -12.21 -43.09
N LEU A 53 5.09 -11.15 -43.03
CA LEU A 53 4.24 -10.84 -41.90
C LEU A 53 3.44 -12.11 -41.65
N LYS A 54 3.95 -12.99 -40.78
CA LYS A 54 3.12 -14.00 -40.18
C LYS A 54 2.12 -13.20 -39.38
N THR A 55 0.92 -13.06 -39.93
CA THR A 55 -0.24 -12.62 -39.18
C THR A 55 -0.56 -13.73 -38.19
N ASP A 56 0.30 -13.93 -37.20
CA ASP A 56 0.02 -14.74 -36.02
C ASP A 56 -1.10 -14.01 -35.30
N LYS A 57 -2.34 -14.38 -35.65
CA LYS A 57 -3.53 -13.85 -34.98
C LYS A 57 -3.32 -14.08 -33.49
N PRO A 58 -3.33 -13.02 -32.66
CA PRO A 58 -3.02 -13.16 -31.25
C PRO A 58 -4.07 -14.07 -30.62
N LYS A 59 -3.60 -15.13 -29.95
CA LYS A 59 -4.47 -16.12 -29.30
C LYS A 59 -5.30 -15.42 -28.23
N SER A 60 -6.62 -15.50 -28.35
CA SER A 60 -7.55 -14.90 -27.40
C SER A 60 -8.20 -15.97 -26.52
N TYR A 61 -8.34 -15.68 -25.23
CA TYR A 61 -8.86 -16.57 -24.20
C TYR A 61 -10.18 -16.00 -23.65
N PRO A 62 -11.33 -16.65 -23.92
CA PRO A 62 -12.64 -16.16 -23.51
C PRO A 62 -12.89 -16.34 -22.01
N CYS A 63 -13.66 -15.43 -21.42
CA CYS A 63 -14.11 -15.55 -20.04
C CYS A 63 -15.18 -16.64 -19.87
N SER A 64 -15.04 -17.47 -18.83
CA SER A 64 -16.00 -18.53 -18.50
C SER A 64 -17.12 -18.07 -17.55
N PHE A 65 -17.12 -16.80 -17.14
CA PHE A 65 -18.14 -16.26 -16.24
C PHE A 65 -19.46 -15.99 -16.99
N LYS A 66 -20.60 -16.22 -16.31
CA LYS A 66 -21.94 -16.06 -16.89
C LYS A 66 -22.12 -14.63 -17.41
N ASN A 67 -22.69 -14.50 -18.62
CA ASN A 67 -22.94 -13.21 -19.28
C ASN A 67 -21.69 -12.34 -19.53
N CYS A 68 -20.49 -12.93 -19.51
CA CYS A 68 -19.26 -12.22 -19.88
C CYS A 68 -18.83 -12.60 -21.30
N VAL A 69 -18.66 -11.60 -22.17
CA VAL A 69 -18.23 -11.77 -23.58
C VAL A 69 -16.76 -11.35 -23.78
N GLU A 70 -16.08 -10.96 -22.70
CA GLU A 70 -14.69 -10.52 -22.78
C GLU A 70 -13.73 -11.67 -23.06
N LYS A 71 -12.66 -11.32 -23.78
CA LYS A 71 -11.55 -12.20 -24.12
C LYS A 71 -10.24 -11.47 -23.88
N GLU A 72 -9.29 -12.19 -23.30
CA GLU A 72 -7.97 -11.66 -22.97
C GLU A 72 -6.91 -12.27 -23.90
N LEU A 73 -5.80 -11.56 -24.09
CA LEU A 73 -4.66 -12.10 -24.84
C LEU A 73 -3.84 -13.10 -24.01
N VAL A 74 -4.08 -13.13 -22.70
CA VAL A 74 -3.39 -13.99 -21.74
C VAL A 74 -4.42 -14.91 -21.09
N ALA A 75 -4.05 -16.16 -20.87
CA ALA A 75 -4.87 -17.09 -20.10
C ALA A 75 -4.87 -16.69 -18.62
N VAL A 76 -6.04 -16.44 -18.06
CA VAL A 76 -6.24 -16.13 -16.63
C VAL A 76 -7.02 -17.28 -16.01
N ILE A 77 -6.29 -18.31 -15.59
CA ILE A 77 -6.87 -19.53 -15.04
C ILE A 77 -7.03 -19.38 -13.52
N CYS A 78 -8.23 -19.66 -13.00
CA CYS A 78 -8.45 -19.72 -11.57
C CYS A 78 -7.78 -20.99 -11.00
N PRO A 79 -6.90 -20.90 -9.99
CA PRO A 79 -6.21 -22.07 -9.45
C PRO A 79 -7.12 -23.01 -8.64
N TYR A 80 -8.39 -22.66 -8.48
CA TYR A 80 -9.37 -23.44 -7.71
C TYR A 80 -10.33 -24.19 -8.64
N CYS A 81 -11.01 -23.48 -9.55
CA CYS A 81 -11.99 -24.09 -10.47
C CYS A 81 -11.42 -24.38 -11.87
N GLU A 82 -10.14 -24.05 -12.12
CA GLU A 82 -9.39 -24.36 -13.35
C GLU A 82 -10.01 -23.79 -14.66
N LYS A 83 -10.99 -22.89 -14.54
CA LYS A 83 -11.62 -22.17 -15.64
C LYS A 83 -10.87 -20.87 -15.97
N ASN A 84 -10.97 -20.44 -17.22
CA ASN A 84 -10.37 -19.19 -17.71
C ASN A 84 -11.33 -18.00 -17.55
N PHE A 85 -10.84 -16.86 -17.10
CA PHE A 85 -11.63 -15.64 -16.91
C PHE A 85 -10.98 -14.41 -17.58
N CYS A 86 -11.70 -13.29 -17.65
CA CYS A 86 -11.09 -12.01 -18.02
C CYS A 86 -10.47 -11.32 -16.80
N LEU A 87 -9.75 -10.21 -17.01
CA LEU A 87 -9.13 -9.47 -15.90
C LEU A 87 -10.15 -8.95 -14.87
N ARG A 88 -11.38 -8.65 -15.31
CA ARG A 88 -12.49 -8.22 -14.42
C ARG A 88 -13.06 -9.34 -13.55
N HIS A 89 -12.93 -10.59 -13.98
CA HIS A 89 -13.48 -11.77 -13.29
C HIS A 89 -12.36 -12.70 -12.78
N ARG A 90 -11.15 -12.17 -12.57
CA ARG A 90 -9.98 -12.95 -12.16
C ARG A 90 -10.07 -13.48 -10.73
N HIS A 91 -10.68 -12.74 -9.81
CA HIS A 91 -10.80 -13.18 -8.42
C HIS A 91 -12.00 -14.10 -8.20
N GLN A 92 -11.90 -15.00 -7.21
CA GLN A 92 -12.93 -16.00 -6.92
C GLN A 92 -14.31 -15.41 -6.62
N SER A 93 -14.36 -14.24 -5.98
CA SER A 93 -15.60 -13.50 -5.71
C SER A 93 -16.26 -12.99 -6.97
N ASP A 94 -15.47 -12.58 -7.96
CA ASP A 94 -15.95 -11.89 -9.15
C ASP A 94 -16.53 -12.86 -10.16
N HIS A 95 -16.03 -14.10 -10.20
CA HIS A 95 -16.56 -15.14 -11.09
C HIS A 95 -17.46 -16.18 -10.39
N GLU A 96 -17.92 -15.90 -9.17
CA GLU A 96 -18.74 -16.84 -8.38
C GLU A 96 -18.11 -18.24 -8.34
N CYS A 97 -16.85 -18.32 -7.94
CA CYS A 97 -16.09 -19.57 -7.98
C CYS A 97 -16.80 -20.69 -7.22
N GLU A 98 -16.95 -21.84 -7.88
CA GLU A 98 -17.58 -23.04 -7.29
C GLU A 98 -16.84 -23.54 -6.02
N LYS A 99 -15.54 -23.24 -5.89
CA LYS A 99 -14.72 -23.58 -4.72
C LYS A 99 -14.49 -22.40 -3.78
N LEU A 100 -15.26 -21.30 -3.91
CA LEU A 100 -15.19 -20.21 -2.96
C LEU A 100 -15.81 -20.66 -1.63
N GLU A 101 -14.96 -20.94 -0.65
CA GLU A 101 -15.42 -21.05 0.73
C GLU A 101 -15.89 -19.66 1.19
N ILE A 102 -17.21 -19.45 1.19
CA ILE A 102 -17.82 -18.25 1.76
C ILE A 102 -17.41 -18.23 3.22
N GLN A 103 -16.47 -17.34 3.56
CA GLN A 103 -16.06 -17.14 4.94
C GLN A 103 -17.32 -16.88 5.76
N LYS A 104 -17.57 -17.74 6.75
CA LYS A 104 -18.69 -17.56 7.69
C LYS A 104 -18.68 -16.10 8.13
N PRO A 105 -19.80 -15.36 8.03
CA PRO A 105 -19.81 -13.96 8.37
C PRO A 105 -19.27 -13.83 9.79
N ARG A 106 -18.13 -13.14 9.91
CA ARG A 106 -17.31 -13.01 11.12
C ARG A 106 -18.08 -12.46 12.34
N MET A 107 -19.35 -12.09 12.15
CA MET A 107 -20.20 -11.35 13.09
C MET A 107 -21.67 -11.82 13.12
N ALA A 108 -21.97 -13.09 12.84
CA ALA A 108 -23.35 -13.61 12.97
C ALA A 108 -23.94 -13.39 14.37
N ASN A 109 -23.13 -13.51 15.43
CA ASN A 109 -23.53 -13.19 16.80
C ASN A 109 -23.70 -11.69 17.08
N THR A 110 -23.10 -10.81 16.27
CA THR A 110 -23.20 -9.35 16.51
C THR A 110 -24.49 -8.78 15.95
N GLN A 111 -25.06 -9.38 14.91
CA GLN A 111 -26.33 -8.93 14.34
C GLN A 111 -27.52 -9.12 15.31
N LYS A 112 -27.53 -10.22 16.06
CA LYS A 112 -28.54 -10.45 17.12
C LYS A 112 -28.39 -9.44 18.26
N LEU A 113 -27.16 -9.25 18.75
CA LEU A 113 -26.86 -8.26 19.79
C LEU A 113 -27.21 -6.83 19.36
N VAL A 114 -26.98 -6.46 18.09
CA VAL A 114 -27.37 -5.14 17.57
C VAL A 114 -28.89 -4.96 17.55
N LYS A 115 -29.65 -5.99 17.16
CA LYS A 115 -31.12 -5.96 17.25
C LYS A 115 -31.59 -5.80 18.70
N ASP A 116 -31.06 -6.62 19.60
CA ASP A 116 -31.40 -6.56 21.03
C ASP A 116 -31.08 -5.19 21.65
N ILE A 117 -29.96 -4.55 21.26
CA ILE A 117 -29.58 -3.20 21.72
C ILE A 117 -30.53 -2.12 21.17
N ILE A 118 -30.97 -2.22 19.93
CA ILE A 118 -31.91 -1.28 19.31
C ILE A 118 -33.28 -1.40 19.98
N ASP A 119 -33.73 -2.63 20.23
CA ASP A 119 -35.00 -2.91 20.92
C ASP A 119 -34.94 -2.45 22.40
N SER A 120 -33.80 -2.65 23.07
CA SER A 120 -33.58 -2.19 24.45
C SER A 120 -33.51 -0.66 24.61
N LYS A 121 -33.29 0.10 23.53
CA LYS A 121 -33.28 1.57 23.57
C LYS A 121 -34.66 2.19 23.38
N LYS A 122 -35.68 1.39 23.05
CA LYS A 122 -37.03 1.88 22.79
C LYS A 122 -37.88 2.06 24.05
N GLY A 123 -37.35 1.66 25.22
CA GLY A 123 -37.92 1.97 26.52
C GLY A 123 -36.83 2.27 27.54
N GLU A 124 -37.08 3.25 28.42
CA GLU A 124 -36.31 3.62 29.62
C GLU A 124 -35.17 4.64 29.47
N THR A 125 -35.55 5.89 29.71
CA THR A 125 -34.71 6.97 30.23
C THR A 125 -34.36 6.71 31.70
N ALA A 126 -33.29 5.95 31.98
CA ALA A 126 -32.68 5.93 33.31
C ALA A 126 -31.18 5.59 33.27
N ASN A 127 -30.34 6.62 33.46
CA ASN A 127 -28.89 6.52 33.60
C ASN A 127 -28.49 5.79 34.90
N LYS A 128 -28.55 4.45 34.92
CA LYS A 128 -27.80 3.64 35.91
C LYS A 128 -26.49 3.19 35.27
N ARG A 129 -25.39 3.85 35.65
CA ARG A 129 -24.01 3.42 35.33
C ARG A 129 -23.77 2.02 35.92
N ARG A 130 -23.93 0.98 35.09
CA ARG A 130 -23.52 -0.39 35.42
C ARG A 130 -21.98 -0.41 35.52
N LYS A 131 -21.44 -0.55 36.72
CA LYS A 131 -20.01 -0.82 36.93
C LYS A 131 -19.76 -2.29 36.56
N GLY A 132 -19.32 -2.52 35.33
CA GLY A 132 -18.93 -3.85 34.86
C GLY A 132 -17.72 -4.39 35.65
N ALA A 133 -17.64 -5.71 35.76
CA ALA A 133 -16.51 -6.40 36.38
C ALA A 133 -15.18 -5.98 35.73
N LYS A 134 -14.14 -5.78 36.55
CA LYS A 134 -12.80 -5.32 36.14
C LYS A 134 -12.03 -6.42 35.42
N ASN A 135 -12.43 -6.78 34.20
CA ASN A 135 -11.56 -7.58 33.33
C ASN A 135 -10.48 -6.66 32.73
N SER A 136 -9.23 -6.87 33.16
CA SER A 136 -8.04 -6.11 32.72
C SER A 136 -7.84 -6.16 31.20
N GLU A 137 -8.08 -7.32 30.58
CA GLU A 137 -7.89 -7.51 29.14
C GLU A 137 -8.91 -6.71 28.34
N THR A 138 -10.18 -6.74 28.77
CA THR A 138 -11.24 -5.94 28.17
C THR A 138 -10.99 -4.45 28.37
N ALA A 139 -10.50 -4.05 29.55
CA ALA A 139 -10.15 -2.66 29.83
C ALA A 139 -9.00 -2.16 28.94
N ALA A 140 -7.98 -2.98 28.69
CA ALA A 140 -6.87 -2.66 27.79
C ALA A 140 -7.34 -2.50 26.33
N LYS A 141 -8.20 -3.40 25.85
CA LYS A 141 -8.79 -3.30 24.50
C LYS A 141 -9.63 -2.01 24.36
N VAL A 142 -10.44 -1.68 25.35
CA VAL A 142 -11.23 -0.44 25.36
C VAL A 142 -10.33 0.80 25.41
N ALA A 143 -9.22 0.76 26.15
CA ALA A 143 -8.25 1.86 26.17
C ALA A 143 -7.60 2.06 24.79
N LEU A 144 -7.19 0.98 24.12
CA LEU A 144 -6.65 1.02 22.76
C LEU A 144 -7.68 1.58 21.76
N MET A 145 -8.94 1.14 21.85
CA MET A 145 -10.01 1.65 20.99
C MET A 145 -10.21 3.16 21.20
N LYS A 146 -10.26 3.62 22.46
CA LYS A 146 -10.38 5.05 22.77
C LYS A 146 -9.19 5.85 22.24
N LEU A 147 -7.97 5.34 22.39
CA LEU A 147 -6.76 5.94 21.84
C LEU A 147 -6.90 6.11 20.33
N LYS A 148 -7.23 5.04 19.60
CA LYS A 148 -7.36 5.07 18.14
C LYS A 148 -8.50 5.97 17.65
N MET A 149 -9.60 6.05 18.39
CA MET A 149 -10.74 6.91 18.04
C MET A 149 -10.43 8.40 18.14
N HIS A 150 -9.60 8.81 19.09
CA HIS A 150 -9.30 10.22 19.34
C HIS A 150 -7.95 10.65 18.76
N ALA A 151 -7.14 9.71 18.29
CA ALA A 151 -5.80 10.00 17.80
C ALA A 151 -5.82 10.86 16.54
N ASP A 152 -5.03 11.92 16.58
CA ASP A 152 -4.86 12.89 15.49
C ASP A 152 -3.49 12.70 14.81
N GLY A 153 -3.41 12.93 13.51
CA GLY A 153 -2.22 12.62 12.70
C GLY A 153 -2.44 12.81 11.21
N ASP A 154 -1.45 12.39 10.41
CA ASP A 154 -1.53 12.51 8.95
C ASP A 154 -2.55 11.53 8.34
N LYS A 155 -3.67 12.08 7.85
CA LYS A 155 -4.78 11.31 7.29
C LYS A 155 -4.40 10.51 6.04
N SER A 156 -3.32 10.88 5.34
CA SER A 156 -2.84 10.18 4.15
C SER A 156 -2.16 8.84 4.46
N LEU A 157 -1.68 8.64 5.70
CA LEU A 157 -1.02 7.41 6.09
C LEU A 157 -2.01 6.24 6.14
N PRO A 158 -1.74 5.09 5.48
CA PRO A 158 -2.60 3.92 5.55
C PRO A 158 -2.60 3.30 6.97
N GLN A 159 -3.71 2.68 7.38
CA GLN A 159 -3.88 2.14 8.74
C GLN A 159 -2.78 1.14 9.14
N THR A 160 -2.25 0.38 8.18
CA THR A 160 -1.17 -0.60 8.37
C THR A 160 0.15 0.04 8.81
N GLU A 161 0.36 1.30 8.45
CA GLU A 161 1.59 2.02 8.79
C GLU A 161 1.47 2.85 10.07
N ARG A 162 0.24 3.03 10.59
CA ARG A 162 -0.04 3.87 11.75
C ARG A 162 0.35 3.18 13.06
N ILE A 163 1.22 3.83 13.83
CA ILE A 163 1.47 3.54 15.24
C ILE A 163 0.85 4.64 16.11
N TYR A 164 0.21 4.25 17.21
CA TYR A 164 -0.59 5.14 18.06
C TYR A 164 0.08 5.34 19.41
N PHE A 165 0.17 6.58 19.87
CA PHE A 165 0.74 6.93 21.17
C PHE A 165 -0.14 7.92 21.93
N GLN A 166 -0.14 7.79 23.25
CA GLN A 166 -0.60 8.84 24.15
C GLN A 166 0.58 9.80 24.38
N VAL A 167 0.61 10.94 23.69
CA VAL A 167 1.72 11.90 23.78
C VAL A 167 1.49 12.84 24.96
N PHE A 168 2.43 12.86 25.91
CA PHE A 168 2.38 13.76 27.07
C PHE A 168 3.06 15.09 26.72
N LEU A 169 2.38 16.19 26.99
CA LEU A 169 2.83 17.53 26.65
C LEU A 169 3.54 18.19 27.84
N PRO A 170 4.50 19.11 27.61
CA PRO A 170 5.27 19.75 28.67
C PRO A 170 4.38 20.63 29.58
N LYS A 171 4.84 20.86 30.82
CA LYS A 171 4.14 21.69 31.81
C LYS A 171 3.98 23.12 31.25
N GLY A 172 2.74 23.52 30.94
CA GLY A 172 2.41 24.81 30.32
C GLY A 172 1.49 24.70 29.09
N SER A 173 1.26 23.50 28.57
CA SER A 173 0.26 23.24 27.53
C SER A 173 -1.17 23.21 28.08
N LYS A 174 -2.15 23.56 27.23
CA LYS A 174 -3.59 23.51 27.57
C LYS A 174 -4.07 22.11 27.95
N GLU A 175 -3.49 21.10 27.34
CA GLU A 175 -3.81 19.69 27.57
C GLU A 175 -2.60 18.97 28.17
N LYS A 176 -2.83 18.01 29.08
CA LYS A 176 -1.75 17.21 29.70
C LYS A 176 -1.20 16.14 28.74
N SER A 177 -2.05 15.64 27.86
CA SER A 177 -1.69 14.61 26.90
C SER A 177 -2.68 14.61 25.75
N LYS A 178 -2.19 14.37 24.54
CA LYS A 178 -3.01 14.27 23.33
C LYS A 178 -2.72 12.92 22.64
N PRO A 179 -3.75 12.13 22.29
CA PRO A 179 -3.55 10.92 21.49
C PRO A 179 -3.14 11.29 20.07
N MET A 180 -2.08 10.68 19.55
CA MET A 180 -1.56 10.94 18.21
C MET A 180 -1.18 9.64 17.50
N PHE A 181 -1.14 9.67 16.16
CA PHE A 181 -0.62 8.57 15.36
C PHE A 181 0.44 9.03 14.35
N PHE A 182 1.40 8.15 14.07
CA PHE A 182 2.55 8.41 13.22
C PHE A 182 2.83 7.22 12.31
N CYS A 183 3.65 7.40 11.27
CA CYS A 183 4.16 6.28 10.50
C CYS A 183 5.23 5.54 11.32
N HIS A 184 5.12 4.22 11.44
CA HIS A 184 6.10 3.39 12.16
C HIS A 184 7.52 3.45 11.56
N ARG A 185 7.69 3.98 10.34
CA ARG A 185 8.98 4.17 9.66
C ARG A 185 9.66 5.51 9.96
N TRP A 186 9.00 6.44 10.67
CA TRP A 186 9.56 7.76 10.95
C TRP A 186 10.66 7.69 12.01
N SER A 187 11.69 8.52 11.83
CA SER A 187 12.68 8.76 12.88
C SER A 187 12.05 9.47 14.08
N ILE A 188 12.60 9.27 15.27
CA ILE A 188 12.12 9.92 16.49
C ILE A 188 12.10 11.44 16.37
N GLY A 189 13.09 12.03 15.68
CA GLY A 189 13.13 13.48 15.42
C GLY A 189 11.91 13.94 14.62
N LYS A 190 11.60 13.28 13.50
CA LYS A 190 10.42 13.58 12.68
C LYS A 190 9.12 13.41 13.47
N VAL A 191 9.04 12.39 14.32
CA VAL A 191 7.88 12.18 15.21
C VAL A 191 7.71 13.34 16.20
N ILE A 192 8.78 13.79 16.84
CA ILE A 192 8.77 14.91 17.78
C ILE A 192 8.39 16.21 17.06
N ASP A 193 9.00 16.47 15.90
CA ASP A 193 8.73 17.67 15.11
C ASP A 193 7.25 17.74 14.71
N PHE A 194 6.73 16.63 14.21
CA PHE A 194 5.33 16.53 13.82
C PHE A 194 4.38 16.63 15.02
N ALA A 195 4.71 15.98 16.15
CA ALA A 195 3.92 16.05 17.38
C ALA A 195 3.88 17.49 17.93
N ALA A 196 5.00 18.21 17.88
CA ALA A 196 5.07 19.61 18.29
C ALA A 196 4.21 20.49 17.37
N SER A 197 4.25 20.27 16.05
CA SER A 197 3.35 20.95 15.11
C SER A 197 1.87 20.67 15.40
N LEU A 198 1.50 19.41 15.67
CA LEU A 198 0.12 19.01 16.00
C LEU A 198 -0.37 19.54 17.36
N ALA A 199 0.54 19.81 18.29
CA ALA A 199 0.25 20.36 19.61
C ALA A 199 0.40 21.89 19.66
N SER A 200 0.72 22.54 18.53
CA SER A 200 1.04 23.97 18.44
C SER A 200 2.11 24.39 19.46
N LEU A 201 3.10 23.53 19.69
CA LEU A 201 4.23 23.78 20.57
C LEU A 201 5.40 24.35 19.78
N LYS A 202 6.07 25.35 20.37
CA LYS A 202 7.31 25.86 19.80
C LYS A 202 8.40 24.80 19.94
N ASN A 203 8.87 24.31 18.81
CA ASN A 203 9.93 23.32 18.74
C ASN A 203 11.27 24.00 18.44
N ASP A 204 12.12 24.09 19.45
CA ASP A 204 13.47 24.66 19.35
C ASP A 204 14.55 23.55 19.27
N ASN A 205 14.24 22.37 18.73
CA ASN A 205 15.18 21.22 18.64
C ASN A 205 16.45 21.51 17.80
N ASN A 206 16.46 22.61 17.05
CA ASN A 206 17.63 23.09 16.30
C ASN A 206 18.54 24.03 17.12
N LYS A 207 18.23 24.28 18.41
CA LYS A 207 19.06 25.07 19.32
C LYS A 207 19.82 24.13 20.25
N LEU A 208 21.15 24.11 20.12
CA LEU A 208 22.09 23.24 20.87
C LEU A 208 22.02 23.36 22.42
N THR A 209 21.23 24.28 22.97
CA THR A 209 21.15 24.60 24.40
C THR A 209 19.84 24.22 25.09
N ALA A 210 18.86 23.65 24.37
CA ALA A 210 17.60 23.25 24.98
C ALA A 210 17.76 21.93 25.75
N LYS A 211 17.50 21.94 27.06
CA LYS A 211 17.46 20.73 27.90
C LYS A 211 16.45 19.74 27.33
N VAL A 212 16.94 18.69 26.69
CA VAL A 212 16.11 17.57 26.23
C VAL A 212 15.80 16.68 27.43
N THR A 213 14.71 16.97 28.14
CA THR A 213 14.25 16.12 29.23
C THR A 213 13.48 14.92 28.65
N TYR A 214 14.17 13.80 28.48
CA TYR A 214 13.54 12.53 28.15
C TYR A 214 12.94 11.90 29.42
N SER A 215 11.61 11.77 29.48
CA SER A 215 10.98 10.80 30.39
C SER A 215 10.47 9.63 29.55
N TYR A 216 11.29 8.58 29.46
CA TYR A 216 10.86 7.29 28.93
C TYR A 216 9.87 6.66 29.91
N ASN A 217 8.65 6.37 29.45
CA ASN A 217 7.83 5.36 30.08
C ASN A 217 7.64 4.26 29.04
N SER A 218 8.36 3.14 29.24
CA SER A 218 8.37 2.00 28.32
C SER A 218 6.94 1.57 27.95
N PRO A 219 6.66 1.24 26.68
CA PRO A 219 5.45 0.53 26.35
C PRO A 219 5.49 -0.82 27.09
N LYS A 220 4.49 -1.09 27.94
CA LYS A 220 4.23 -2.44 28.41
C LYS A 220 3.87 -3.27 27.18
N VAL A 221 4.86 -3.99 26.68
CA VAL A 221 4.68 -5.09 25.73
C VAL A 221 3.90 -6.15 26.50
N LEU A 222 2.59 -6.19 26.30
CA LEU A 222 1.76 -7.30 26.76
C LEU A 222 1.95 -8.42 25.74
N GLY A 223 2.81 -9.37 26.10
CA GLY A 223 2.82 -10.70 25.50
C GLY A 223 1.61 -11.52 25.93
#